data_AF-A0A2T4DDP0-F1
#
_entry.id   AF-A0A2T4DDP0-F1
#
_cell.length_a   1.000
_cell.length_b   1.000
_cell.length_c   1.000
_cell.angle_alpha   90.00
_cell.angle_beta   90.00
_cell.angle_gamma   90.00
#
_symmetry.space_group_name_H-M   'P 1'
#
loop_
_entity.id
_entity.type
_entity.pdbx_description
1 polymer ?
#
loop_
_entity_poly.entity_id
_entity_poly.type
_entity_poly.pdbx_seq_one_letter_code
_entity_poly.pdbx_strand_id
1 'polypeptide(L)' 'MKILLIGHGKMGKAIEAYAIQRGHSIVAIIDVQDSISSILTEQADVAIEFTHPDSAFENIKFCLE' A
#
# COMPACT_ATOMS: atom_id res chain seq x y z
N MET A 1 1.16 3.87 13.13
CA MET A 1 0.91 2.55 12.55
C MET A 1 1.89 2.31 11.43
N LYS A 2 2.19 1.05 11.15
CA LYS A 2 2.94 0.58 9.99
C LYS A 2 1.96 0.40 8.83
N ILE A 3 2.19 1.11 7.73
CA ILE A 3 1.28 1.18 6.59
C ILE A 3 1.95 0.55 5.36
N LEU A 4 1.25 -0.39 4.74
CA LEU A 4 1.52 -0.84 3.37
C LEU A 4 0.73 0.06 2.40
N LEU A 5 1.40 0.69 1.44
CA LEU A 5 0.74 1.53 0.44
C LEU A 5 0.76 0.84 -0.93
N ILE A 6 -0.41 0.53 -1.48
CA ILE A 6 -0.56 -0.12 -2.79
C ILE A 6 -1.09 0.91 -3.78
N GLY A 7 -0.24 1.31 -4.72
CA GLY A 7 -0.44 2.40 -5.66
C GLY A 7 0.31 3.67 -5.25
N HIS A 8 1.40 4.00 -5.95
CA HIS A 8 2.22 5.22 -5.72
C HIS A 8 1.98 6.34 -6.74
N GLY A 9 0.75 6.43 -7.25
CA GLY A 9 0.32 7.54 -8.10
C GLY A 9 0.25 8.87 -7.35
N LYS A 10 -0.44 9.87 -7.94
CA LYS A 10 -0.61 11.19 -7.31
C LYS A 10 -1.20 11.11 -5.90
N MET A 11 -2.22 10.27 -5.73
CA MET A 11 -2.88 10.07 -4.44
C MET A 11 -2.03 9.27 -3.46
N GLY A 12 -1.31 8.23 -3.93
CA GLY A 12 -0.37 7.49 -3.09
C GLY A 12 0.70 8.39 -2.47
N LYS A 13 1.31 9.28 -3.25
CA LYS A 13 2.29 10.27 -2.76
C LYS A 13 1.70 11.23 -1.73
N ALA A 14 0.45 11.66 -1.93
CA ALA A 14 -0.24 12.50 -0.95
C ALA A 14 -0.50 11.73 0.35
N ILE A 15 -0.95 10.48 0.26
CA ILE A 15 -1.21 9.61 1.40
C ILE A 15 0.08 9.37 2.20
N GLU A 16 1.18 9.04 1.53
CA GLU A 16 2.51 8.90 2.15
C GLU A 16 2.90 10.14 2.94
N ALA A 17 2.83 11.33 2.32
CA ALA A 17 3.18 12.59 2.97
C ALA A 17 2.33 12.84 4.23
N TYR A 18 1.01 12.64 4.14
CA TYR A 18 0.09 12.80 5.27
C TYR A 18 0.27 11.74 6.36
N ALA A 19 0.58 10.50 5.99
CA ALA A 19 0.83 9.40 6.92
C ALA A 19 2.07 9.69 7.77
N ILE A 20 3.17 10.10 7.12
CA ILE A 20 4.42 10.47 7.80
C ILE A 20 4.18 11.68 8.71
N GLN A 21 3.46 12.71 8.22
CA GLN A 21 3.11 13.89 9.02
C GLN A 21 2.32 13.53 10.29
N ARG A 22 1.48 12.50 10.25
CA ARG A 22 0.71 12.01 11.40
C ARG A 22 1.47 11.02 12.29
N GLY A 23 2.76 10.80 12.05
CA GLY A 23 3.59 9.89 12.84
C GLY A 23 3.33 8.41 12.53
N HIS A 24 2.86 8.09 11.31
CA HIS A 24 2.80 6.73 10.81
C HIS A 24 4.05 6.41 9.98
N SER A 25 4.35 5.13 9.82
CA SER A 25 5.51 4.65 9.06
C SER A 25 5.01 3.92 7.82
N ILE A 26 5.55 4.26 6.65
CA ILE A 26 5.35 3.46 5.44
C ILE A 26 6.37 2.33 5.45
N VAL A 27 5.90 1.08 5.56
CA VAL A 27 6.78 -0.10 5.62
C VAL A 27 7.10 -0.66 4.23
N ALA A 28 6.19 -0.46 3.28
CA ALA A 28 6.38 -0.81 1.89
C ALA A 28 5.45 0.01 1.00
N ILE A 29 5.90 0.23 -0.23
CA ILE A 29 5.14 0.86 -1.31
C ILE A 29 5.15 -0.11 -2.48
N ILE A 30 3.99 -0.33 -3.09
CA ILE A 30 3.82 -1.14 -4.29
C ILE A 30 3.33 -0.23 -5.40
N ASP A 31 4.01 -0.22 -6.53
CA ASP A 31 3.51 0.42 -7.74
C ASP A 31 3.24 -0.61 -8.84
N VAL A 32 2.72 -0.16 -9.99
CA VAL A 32 2.29 -1.03 -11.11
C VAL A 32 3.41 -1.95 -11.64
N GLN A 33 4.66 -1.64 -11.31
CA GLN A 33 5.85 -2.36 -11.77
C GLN A 33 6.29 -3.44 -10.78
N ASP A 34 5.75 -3.42 -9.57
CA ASP A 34 6.13 -4.29 -8.47
C ASP A 34 5.20 -5.50 -8.38
N SER A 35 5.76 -6.66 -8.07
CA SER A 35 4.95 -7.84 -7.78
C SER A 35 4.49 -7.81 -6.33
N ILE A 36 3.19 -7.72 -6.10
CA ILE A 36 2.61 -7.70 -4.76
C ILE A 36 2.98 -8.94 -3.92
N SER A 37 3.18 -10.07 -4.59
CA SER A 37 3.60 -11.34 -3.99
C SER A 37 5.00 -11.33 -3.35
N SER A 38 5.80 -10.29 -3.57
CA SER A 38 7.15 -10.17 -3.03
C SER A 38 7.22 -9.52 -1.64
N ILE A 39 6.07 -9.04 -1.12
CA ILE A 39 6.01 -8.28 0.13
C ILE A 39 5.61 -9.13 1.31
N LEU A 40 6.34 -8.92 2.41
CA LEU A 40 6.03 -9.45 3.73
C LEU A 40 4.91 -8.59 4.35
N THR A 41 3.66 -9.01 4.17
CA THR A 41 2.46 -8.36 4.72
C THR A 41 2.46 -8.33 6.25
N GLU A 42 3.16 -9.26 6.90
CA GLU A 42 3.25 -9.41 8.37
C GLU A 42 3.84 -8.18 9.09
N GLN A 43 4.43 -7.24 8.35
CA GLN A 43 5.01 -6.03 8.93
C GLN A 43 4.05 -4.83 8.94
N ALA A 44 2.86 -4.92 8.34
CA ALA A 44 1.91 -3.82 8.27
C ALA A 44 0.74 -3.99 9.25
N ASP A 45 0.33 -2.90 9.89
CA ASP A 45 -0.91 -2.83 10.69
C ASP A 45 -2.13 -2.60 9.79
N VAL A 46 -1.93 -1.95 8.63
CA VAL A 46 -2.98 -1.61 7.66
C VAL A 46 -2.40 -1.50 6.25
N ALA A 47 -3.18 -1.91 5.26
CA ALA A 47 -2.90 -1.66 3.84
C ALA A 47 -3.83 -0.56 3.31
N ILE A 48 -3.31 0.39 2.56
CA ILE A 48 -4.08 1.39 1.82
C ILE A 48 -3.96 1.07 0.34
N GLU A 49 -5.10 0.71 -0.27
CA GLU A 49 -5.21 0.38 -1.68
C GLU A 49 -5.73 1.59 -2.46
N PHE A 50 -4.94 2.05 -3.43
CA PHE A 50 -5.26 3.18 -4.29
C PHE A 50 -4.72 2.97 -5.71
N THR A 51 -5.12 1.86 -6.33
CA THR A 51 -4.76 1.51 -7.71
C THR A 51 -5.94 1.64 -8.67
N HIS A 52 -5.79 1.13 -9.90
CA HIS A 52 -6.87 1.05 -10.86
C HIS A 52 -7.87 -0.07 -10.50
N PRO A 53 -9.16 0.06 -10.87
CA PRO A 53 -10.18 -0.94 -10.56
C PRO A 53 -9.80 -2.37 -10.98
N ASP A 54 -9.09 -2.50 -12.10
CA ASP A 54 -8.66 -3.79 -12.67
C ASP A 54 -7.68 -4.56 -11.76
N SER A 55 -6.97 -3.86 -10.87
CA SER A 55 -6.00 -4.45 -9.93
C SER A 55 -6.52 -4.52 -8.49
N ALA A 56 -7.54 -3.73 -8.14
CA ALA A 56 -8.01 -3.58 -6.77
C ALA A 56 -8.46 -4.91 -6.14
N PHE A 57 -9.18 -5.76 -6.87
CA PHE A 57 -9.68 -7.03 -6.35
C PHE A 57 -8.54 -7.97 -5.93
N GLU A 58 -7.57 -8.21 -6.82
CA GLU A 58 -6.44 -9.10 -6.52
C GLU A 58 -5.55 -8.52 -5.41
N ASN A 59 -5.36 -7.20 -5.38
CA ASN A 59 -4.59 -6.54 -4.32
C ASN A 59 -5.25 -6.70 -2.95
N ILE A 60 -6.56 -6.46 -2.86
CA ILE A 60 -7.32 -6.61 -1.61
C ILE A 60 -7.32 -8.07 -1.16
N LYS A 61 -7.54 -9.00 -2.09
CA LYS A 61 -7.51 -10.44 -1.81
C LYS A 61 -6.16 -10.86 -1.23
N PHE A 62 -5.06 -10.44 -1.85
CA PHE A 62 -3.70 -10.70 -1.35
C PHE A 62 -3.47 -10.17 0.08
N CYS A 63 -4.06 -9.02 0.44
CA CYS A 63 -3.93 -8.48 1.79
C CYS A 63 -4.75 -9.21 2.86
N LEU A 64 -5.76 -9.99 2.45
CA LEU A 64 -6.69 -10.68 3.35
C LEU A 64 -6.39 -12.17 3.53
N GLU A 65 -5.65 -12.78 2.59
CA GLU A 65 -5.16 -14.16 2.64
C GLU A 65 -3.83 -14.28 3.39
#